data_AF-A0A820JXT4-F1
#
_entry.id   AF-A0A820JXT4-F1
#
_cell.length_a   1.000
_cell.length_b   1.000
_cell.length_c   1.000
_cell.angle_alpha   90.00
_cell.angle_beta   90.00
_cell.angle_gamma   90.00
#
_symmetry.space_group_name_H-M   'P 1'
#
loop_
_entity.id
_entity.type
_entity.pdbx_description
1 polymer ?
#
loop_
_entity_poly.entity_id
_entity_poly.type
_entity_poly.pdbx_seq_one_letter_code
_entity_poly.pdbx_strand_id
1 'polypeptide(L)'
;MYAVNSNNELDKVSIVFEINVDQSIRNTAHFADIQSLSNIDDESEYLSTMESVFRIDSVKKSSTNGIRFVKLELTSDNDPDLVRLTYSIRSLVISEKMSHTHIGSLALLMMIMDEKLIGTIYASLSERCYVQGKYESALVNMEIPLGIEQRCLAKSDERQLTQYSHIMGQIRAKLCNNSEALTYYELSIKIGTH
;
A
#
# COMPACT_ATOMS: atom_id res chain seq x y z
N MET A 1 -8.15 9.46 28.18
CA MET A 1 -7.28 9.20 29.35
C MET A 1 -6.05 10.10 29.24
N TYR A 2 -5.72 10.91 30.25
CA TYR A 2 -4.49 11.71 30.24
C TYR A 2 -3.30 10.84 30.68
N ALA A 3 -2.24 10.79 29.88
CA ALA A 3 -0.99 10.14 30.27
C ALA A 3 -0.38 10.89 31.47
N VAL A 4 -0.28 10.20 32.61
CA VAL A 4 0.38 10.70 33.80
C VAL A 4 1.89 10.67 33.56
N ASN A 5 2.53 11.83 33.67
CA ASN A 5 3.95 11.99 33.43
C ASN A 5 4.74 11.33 34.59
N SER A 6 5.26 10.12 34.37
CA SER A 6 6.18 9.46 35.29
C SER A 6 7.57 10.10 35.16
N ASN A 7 7.90 10.98 36.10
CA ASN A 7 9.05 11.90 36.14
C ASN A 7 10.46 11.25 36.19
N ASN A 8 10.78 10.21 35.42
CA ASN A 8 12.14 9.63 35.45
C ASN A 8 12.74 9.19 34.10
N GLU A 9 12.20 9.63 32.96
CA GLU A 9 12.88 9.49 31.66
C GLU A 9 12.89 10.82 30.91
N LEU A 10 14.01 11.54 31.03
CA LEU A 10 14.22 12.91 30.54
C LEU A 10 14.09 13.12 29.02
N ASP A 11 13.79 12.09 28.23
CA ASP A 11 13.66 12.15 26.76
C ASP A 11 12.27 11.75 26.23
N LYS A 12 11.29 11.44 27.09
CA LYS A 12 9.95 11.07 26.62
C LYS A 12 9.07 12.29 26.37
N VAL A 13 8.68 12.50 25.10
CA VAL A 13 7.68 13.52 24.72
C VAL A 13 6.30 12.88 24.69
N SER A 14 5.40 13.37 25.53
CA SER A 14 3.98 12.97 25.48
C SER A 14 3.28 13.66 24.31
N ILE A 15 2.58 12.87 23.48
CA ILE A 15 1.83 13.34 22.32
C ILE A 15 0.37 12.88 22.46
N VAL A 16 -0.56 13.79 22.18
CA VAL A 16 -1.99 13.49 22.04
C VAL A 16 -2.38 13.79 20.60
N PHE A 17 -2.95 12.80 19.93
CA PHE A 17 -3.52 12.97 18.59
C PHE A 17 -5.00 13.34 18.72
N GLU A 18 -5.39 14.45 18.10
CA GLU A 18 -6.79 14.88 17.98
C GLU A 18 -7.24 14.65 16.54
N ILE A 19 -8.04 13.61 16.30
CA ILE A 19 -8.49 13.23 14.97
C ILE A 19 -9.90 13.75 14.75
N ASN A 20 -10.07 14.67 13.79
CA ASN A 20 -11.38 15.11 13.34
C ASN A 20 -11.77 14.36 12.07
N VAL A 21 -12.87 13.61 12.15
CA VAL A 21 -13.44 12.88 11.01
C VAL A 21 -14.71 13.59 10.55
N ASP A 22 -14.64 14.22 9.39
CA ASP A 22 -15.82 14.83 8.75
C ASP A 22 -16.64 13.73 8.06
N GLN A 23 -17.82 13.44 8.61
CA GLN A 23 -18.74 12.40 8.11
C GLN A 23 -19.32 12.72 6.72
N SER A 24 -19.16 13.94 6.22
CA SER A 24 -19.56 14.31 4.85
C SER A 24 -18.60 13.79 3.78
N ILE A 25 -17.38 13.38 4.16
CA ILE A 25 -16.38 12.78 3.27
C ILE A 25 -16.73 11.29 3.08
N ARG A 26 -17.61 11.00 2.11
CA ARG A 26 -18.30 9.71 1.98
C ARG A 26 -17.52 8.57 1.30
N ASN A 27 -16.34 8.83 0.72
CA ASN A 27 -15.83 7.96 -0.34
C ASN A 27 -14.62 7.06 0.01
N THR A 28 -13.85 7.31 1.07
CA THR A 28 -12.57 6.56 1.26
C THR A 28 -12.16 6.17 2.67
N ALA A 29 -12.74 6.76 3.72
CA ALA A 29 -12.43 6.36 5.08
C ALA A 29 -13.69 5.87 5.77
N HIS A 30 -13.84 4.55 5.84
CA HIS A 30 -14.81 3.95 6.73
C HIS A 30 -14.19 3.91 8.12
N PHE A 31 -14.93 4.44 9.09
CA PHE A 31 -14.66 4.18 10.49
C PHE A 31 -15.85 3.45 11.11
N ALA A 32 -15.58 2.56 12.04
CA ALA A 32 -16.57 1.83 12.78
C ALA A 32 -16.34 2.07 14.27
N ASP A 33 -17.42 2.36 14.98
CA ASP A 33 -17.46 2.22 16.43
C ASP A 33 -17.41 0.73 16.74
N ILE A 34 -16.33 0.29 17.38
CA ILE A 34 -16.14 -1.09 17.80
C ILE A 34 -16.10 -1.20 19.32
N GLN A 35 -16.73 -0.26 20.03
CA GLN A 35 -16.79 -0.24 21.49
C GLN A 35 -17.25 -1.56 22.09
N SER A 36 -18.24 -2.19 21.45
CA SER A 36 -18.78 -3.49 21.88
C SER A 36 -17.76 -4.64 21.85
N LEU A 37 -16.64 -4.45 21.16
CA LEU A 37 -15.54 -5.41 21.03
C LEU A 37 -14.30 -5.00 21.85
N SER A 38 -14.34 -3.84 22.50
CA SER A 38 -13.20 -3.34 23.25
C SER A 38 -12.89 -4.24 24.45
N ASN A 39 -11.61 -4.43 24.70
CA ASN A 39 -11.13 -5.21 25.84
C ASN A 39 -11.05 -4.37 27.13
N ILE A 40 -11.20 -3.04 27.04
CA ILE A 40 -11.11 -2.12 28.17
C ILE A 40 -12.43 -1.35 28.28
N ASP A 41 -13.16 -1.56 29.38
CA ASP A 41 -14.53 -1.03 29.55
C ASP A 41 -14.61 0.52 29.53
N ASP A 42 -13.51 1.21 29.87
CA ASP A 42 -13.45 2.68 30.01
C ASP A 42 -12.78 3.40 28.82
N GLU A 43 -12.45 2.70 27.74
CA GLU A 43 -11.90 3.32 26.53
C GLU A 43 -12.92 3.33 25.40
N SER A 44 -12.92 4.38 24.57
CA SER A 44 -13.72 4.38 23.34
C SER A 44 -12.88 3.87 22.17
N GLU A 45 -13.25 2.74 21.57
CA GLU A 45 -12.47 2.12 20.50
C GLU A 45 -13.14 2.29 19.13
N TYR A 46 -12.37 2.83 18.17
CA TYR A 46 -12.82 3.06 16.80
C TYR A 46 -11.84 2.42 15.81
N LEU A 47 -12.36 1.68 14.85
CA LEU A 47 -11.60 1.08 13.76
C LEU A 47 -11.70 1.96 12.51
N SER A 48 -10.57 2.40 11.96
CA SER A 48 -10.52 3.03 10.63
C SER A 48 -9.97 2.07 9.59
N THR A 49 -10.36 2.22 8.32
CA THR A 49 -9.69 1.52 7.22
C THR A 49 -8.21 1.89 7.18
N MET A 50 -7.36 0.90 6.86
CA MET A 50 -5.92 1.09 6.67
C MET A 50 -5.62 2.15 5.59
N GLU A 51 -6.60 2.44 4.72
CA GLU A 51 -6.53 3.38 3.60
C GLU A 51 -6.87 4.84 3.96
N SER A 52 -7.02 5.16 5.24
CA SER A 52 -7.25 6.54 5.69
C SER A 52 -5.95 7.36 5.74
N VAL A 53 -5.88 8.46 5.00
CA VAL A 53 -4.79 9.45 5.10
C VAL A 53 -5.22 10.63 5.96
N PHE A 54 -4.38 11.02 6.91
CA PHE A 54 -4.61 12.16 7.79
C PHE A 54 -3.55 13.24 7.56
N ARG A 55 -4.00 14.48 7.30
CA ARG A 55 -3.12 15.65 7.27
C ARG A 55 -2.92 16.18 8.68
N ILE A 56 -1.69 16.53 9.01
CA ILE A 56 -1.39 17.32 10.21
C ILE A 56 -1.84 18.77 9.96
N ASP A 57 -2.89 19.19 10.65
CA ASP A 57 -3.38 20.57 10.65
C ASP A 57 -2.48 21.45 11.53
N SER A 58 -2.24 21.02 12.77
CA SER A 58 -1.38 21.78 13.69
C SER A 58 -0.71 20.92 14.74
N VAL A 59 0.45 21.39 15.22
CA VAL A 59 1.15 20.84 16.37
C VAL A 59 1.30 21.92 17.42
N LYS A 60 0.62 21.78 18.55
CA LYS A 60 0.62 22.75 19.64
C LYS A 60 1.22 22.15 20.88
N LYS A 61 2.12 22.88 21.56
CA LYS A 61 2.66 22.46 22.85
C LYS A 61 1.80 23.03 23.97
N SER A 62 1.38 22.18 24.90
CA SER A 62 0.76 22.57 26.15
C SER A 62 1.71 23.42 26.97
N SER A 63 1.23 24.57 27.43
CA SER A 63 1.99 25.48 28.28
C SER A 63 2.24 24.91 29.69
N THR A 64 1.48 23.91 30.13
CA THR A 64 1.46 23.48 31.54
C THR A 64 2.24 22.19 31.81
N ASN A 65 2.27 21.25 30.88
CA ASN A 65 2.79 19.89 31.12
C ASN A 65 3.67 19.35 29.98
N GLY A 66 4.01 20.20 28.99
CA GLY A 66 4.90 19.83 27.89
C GLY A 66 4.32 18.85 26.88
N ILE A 67 3.07 18.40 27.05
CA ILE A 67 2.34 17.55 26.12
C ILE A 67 2.19 18.27 24.77
N ARG A 68 2.38 17.56 23.66
CA ARG A 68 2.11 18.07 22.32
C ARG A 68 0.78 17.54 21.81
N PHE A 69 -0.10 18.44 21.42
CA PHE A 69 -1.34 18.13 20.73
C PHE A 69 -1.10 18.22 19.23
N VAL A 70 -1.35 17.12 18.53
CA VAL A 70 -1.24 17.02 17.07
C VAL A 70 -2.65 16.87 16.54
N LYS A 71 -3.14 17.93 15.89
CA LYS A 71 -4.46 17.92 15.25
C LYS A 71 -4.32 17.30 13.87
N LEU A 72 -5.11 16.26 13.63
CA LEU A 72 -5.16 15.48 12.41
C LEU A 72 -6.54 15.64 11.77
N GLU A 73 -6.55 15.83 10.46
CA GLU A 73 -7.77 15.94 9.66
C GLU A 73 -7.76 14.87 8.58
N LEU A 74 -8.86 14.14 8.47
CA LEU A 74 -9.03 13.17 7.40
C LEU A 74 -9.03 13.88 6.05
N THR A 75 -8.17 13.46 5.13
CA THR A 75 -8.11 14.02 3.78
C THR A 75 -9.16 13.39 2.87
N SER A 76 -9.80 14.19 2.03
CA SER A 76 -10.65 13.68 0.94
C SER A 76 -9.81 13.27 -0.28
N ASP A 77 -10.36 12.43 -1.16
CA ASP A 77 -9.70 12.01 -2.41
C ASP A 77 -9.38 13.16 -3.37
N ASN A 78 -10.16 14.24 -3.26
CA ASN A 78 -9.99 15.44 -4.08
C ASN A 78 -9.02 16.45 -3.46
N ASP A 79 -8.34 16.07 -2.38
CA ASP A 79 -7.36 16.93 -1.75
C ASP A 79 -6.19 17.22 -2.73
N PRO A 80 -5.90 18.50 -3.03
CA PRO A 80 -4.96 18.85 -4.09
C PRO A 80 -3.52 18.43 -3.79
N ASP A 81 -3.13 18.37 -2.52
CA ASP A 81 -1.78 17.92 -2.14
C ASP A 81 -1.69 16.40 -2.22
N LEU A 82 -2.73 15.69 -1.79
CA LEU A 82 -2.80 14.23 -1.93
C LEU A 82 -2.80 13.81 -3.40
N VAL A 83 -3.57 14.50 -4.24
CA VAL A 83 -3.58 14.28 -5.70
C VAL A 83 -2.20 14.55 -6.30
N ARG A 84 -1.55 15.67 -5.93
CA ARG A 84 -0.22 16.03 -6.44
C ARG A 84 0.86 15.04 -5.99
N LEU A 85 0.81 14.61 -4.72
CA LEU A 85 1.70 13.59 -4.17
C LEU A 85 1.52 12.27 -4.92
N THR A 86 0.27 11.84 -5.08
CA THR A 86 -0.09 10.63 -5.83
C THR A 86 0.46 10.69 -7.26
N TYR A 87 0.23 11.79 -7.98
CA TYR A 87 0.74 11.97 -9.34
C TYR A 87 2.28 11.91 -9.39
N SER A 88 2.94 12.59 -8.44
CA SER A 88 4.40 12.62 -8.34
C SER A 88 4.97 11.22 -8.12
N ILE A 89 4.41 10.45 -7.18
CA ILE A 89 4.85 9.07 -6.92
C ILE A 89 4.56 8.17 -8.13
N ARG A 90 3.39 8.28 -8.77
CA ARG A 90 3.07 7.55 -10.00
C ARG A 90 4.10 7.83 -11.10
N SER A 91 4.48 9.09 -11.31
CA SER A 91 5.49 9.46 -12.33
C SER A 91 6.90 8.94 -12.01
N LEU A 92 7.30 8.93 -10.73
CA LEU A 92 8.58 8.39 -10.29
C LEU A 92 8.68 6.89 -10.52
N VAL A 93 7.56 6.20 -10.36
CA VAL A 93 7.44 4.75 -10.55
C VAL A 93 7.47 4.38 -12.03
N ILE A 94 6.70 5.09 -12.86
CA ILE A 94 6.65 4.86 -14.31
C ILE A 94 8.01 5.16 -14.97
N SER A 95 8.77 6.12 -14.44
CA SER A 95 10.07 6.52 -15.01
C SER A 95 11.26 5.63 -14.63
N GLU A 96 11.03 4.42 -14.10
CA GLU A 96 12.05 3.42 -13.69
C GLU A 96 13.11 3.92 -12.67
N LYS A 97 13.02 5.16 -12.18
CA LYS A 97 13.97 5.80 -11.26
C LYS A 97 13.76 5.45 -9.78
N MET A 98 13.18 4.30 -9.48
CA MET A 98 13.00 3.88 -8.09
C MET A 98 14.30 3.31 -7.52
N SER A 99 14.97 4.13 -6.69
CA SER A 99 15.98 3.75 -5.70
C SER A 99 15.32 3.09 -4.48
N HIS A 100 16.05 2.20 -3.80
CA HIS A 100 15.61 1.28 -2.74
C HIS A 100 15.03 1.91 -1.43
N THR A 101 14.78 3.21 -1.35
CA THR A 101 14.68 3.90 -0.04
C THR A 101 13.30 4.32 0.44
N HIS A 102 12.20 3.97 -0.22
CA HIS A 102 10.90 4.57 0.15
C HIS A 102 9.76 3.55 0.28
N ILE A 103 9.84 2.68 1.30
CA ILE A 103 8.73 1.79 1.72
C ILE A 103 7.45 2.60 2.01
N GLY A 104 7.57 3.81 2.58
CA GLY A 104 6.44 4.71 2.81
C GLY A 104 5.75 5.19 1.52
N SER A 105 6.51 5.41 0.44
CA SER A 105 5.90 5.72 -0.86
C SER A 105 5.19 4.50 -1.46
N LEU A 106 5.68 3.28 -1.21
CA LEU A 106 5.05 2.05 -1.72
C LEU A 106 3.70 1.78 -1.04
N ALA A 107 3.60 1.99 0.27
CA ALA A 107 2.34 1.83 1.01
C ALA A 107 1.28 2.86 0.58
N LEU A 108 1.67 4.14 0.44
CA LEU A 108 0.78 5.19 -0.07
C LEU A 108 0.38 4.94 -1.54
N LEU A 109 1.26 4.33 -2.31
CA LEU A 109 1.04 3.98 -3.71
C LEU A 109 0.09 2.78 -3.87
N MET A 110 0.14 1.79 -2.98
CA MET A 110 -0.85 0.70 -2.96
C MET A 110 -2.25 1.20 -2.58
N MET A 111 -2.32 2.22 -1.71
CA MET A 111 -3.56 2.77 -1.19
C MET A 111 -4.33 3.66 -2.21
N ILE A 112 -3.63 4.31 -3.15
CA ILE A 112 -4.24 5.33 -4.04
C ILE A 112 -4.20 4.91 -5.52
N MET A 113 -3.76 3.69 -5.86
CA MET A 113 -3.65 3.28 -7.26
C MET A 113 -4.73 2.30 -7.70
N ASP A 114 -5.16 2.48 -8.94
CA ASP A 114 -5.92 1.47 -9.70
C ASP A 114 -5.15 0.14 -9.73
N GLU A 115 -5.87 -0.98 -9.62
CA GLU A 115 -5.34 -2.34 -9.64
C GLU A 115 -4.36 -2.54 -10.81
N LYS A 116 -4.66 -1.96 -11.98
CA LYS A 116 -3.77 -2.07 -13.15
C LYS A 116 -2.37 -1.48 -12.92
N LEU A 117 -2.30 -0.35 -12.22
CA LEU A 117 -1.02 0.28 -11.92
C LEU A 117 -0.30 -0.50 -10.82
N ILE A 118 -1.02 -1.08 -9.84
CA ILE A 118 -0.45 -1.98 -8.84
C ILE A 118 0.24 -3.16 -9.53
N GLY A 119 -0.45 -3.81 -10.48
CA GLY A 119 0.13 -4.88 -11.28
C GLY A 119 1.43 -4.46 -11.99
N THR A 120 1.43 -3.29 -12.64
CA THR A 120 2.62 -2.78 -13.35
C THR A 120 3.82 -2.65 -12.42
N ILE A 121 3.64 -2.13 -11.20
CA ILE A 121 4.74 -1.98 -10.22
C ILE A 121 5.30 -3.32 -9.80
N TYR A 122 4.43 -4.23 -9.42
CA TYR A 122 4.83 -5.54 -8.92
C TYR A 122 5.51 -6.37 -10.03
N ALA A 123 5.09 -6.21 -11.29
CA ALA A 123 5.81 -6.75 -12.43
C ALA A 123 7.24 -6.19 -12.55
N SER A 124 7.41 -4.86 -12.45
CA SER A 124 8.74 -4.24 -12.47
C SER A 124 9.62 -4.67 -11.29
N LEU A 125 9.06 -4.84 -10.09
CA LEU A 125 9.78 -5.36 -8.93
C LEU A 125 10.20 -6.81 -9.13
N SER A 126 9.31 -7.65 -9.68
CA SER A 126 9.61 -9.03 -10.01
C SER A 126 10.79 -9.14 -10.98
N GLU A 127 10.76 -8.38 -12.09
CA GLU A 127 11.86 -8.38 -13.06
C GLU A 127 13.20 -7.95 -12.43
N ARG A 128 13.19 -6.94 -11.56
CA ARG A 128 14.40 -6.52 -10.81
C ARG A 128 14.89 -7.63 -9.88
N CYS A 129 14.01 -8.27 -9.13
CA CYS A 129 14.37 -9.40 -8.26
C CYS A 129 14.95 -10.55 -9.08
N TYR A 130 14.38 -10.85 -10.24
CA TYR A 130 14.86 -11.88 -11.15
C TYR A 130 16.28 -11.59 -11.65
N VAL A 131 16.55 -10.35 -12.08
CA VAL A 131 17.89 -9.91 -12.50
C VAL A 131 18.90 -9.99 -11.33
N GLN A 132 18.46 -9.73 -10.10
CA GLN A 132 19.29 -9.87 -8.90
C GLN A 132 19.50 -11.32 -8.43
N GLY A 133 18.90 -12.31 -9.10
CA GLY A 133 18.95 -13.72 -8.68
C GLY A 133 18.10 -14.05 -7.45
N LYS A 134 17.24 -13.13 -7.00
CA LYS A 134 16.33 -13.32 -5.85
C LYS A 134 15.01 -13.90 -6.35
N TYR A 135 15.04 -15.16 -6.77
CA TYR A 135 13.94 -15.78 -7.51
C TYR A 135 12.68 -15.99 -6.68
N GLU A 136 12.81 -16.27 -5.38
CA GLU A 136 11.67 -16.39 -4.46
C GLU A 136 10.95 -15.04 -4.30
N SER A 137 11.70 -13.93 -4.21
CA SER A 137 11.12 -12.59 -4.18
C SER A 137 10.52 -12.21 -5.53
N ALA A 138 11.14 -12.61 -6.65
CA ALA A 138 10.57 -12.39 -7.98
C ALA A 138 9.22 -13.09 -8.11
N LEU A 139 9.13 -14.33 -7.61
CA LEU A 139 7.91 -15.13 -7.64
C LEU A 139 6.76 -14.44 -6.92
N VAL A 140 6.96 -14.09 -5.64
CA VAL A 140 5.92 -13.43 -4.82
C VAL A 140 5.43 -12.13 -5.48
N ASN A 141 6.35 -11.36 -6.07
CA ASN A 141 5.99 -10.12 -6.76
C ASN A 141 5.24 -10.37 -8.08
N MET A 142 5.52 -11.45 -8.83
CA MET A 142 4.84 -11.76 -10.10
C MET A 142 3.42 -12.33 -9.90
N GLU A 143 3.13 -12.94 -8.76
CA GLU A 143 1.78 -13.47 -8.47
C GLU A 143 0.70 -12.39 -8.45
N ILE A 144 1.04 -11.18 -8.00
CA ILE A 144 0.12 -10.04 -7.89
C ILE A 144 -0.38 -9.56 -9.28
N PRO A 145 0.47 -9.12 -10.23
CA PRO A 145 0.02 -8.68 -11.56
C PRO A 145 -0.71 -9.78 -12.31
N LEU A 146 -0.23 -11.03 -12.20
CA LEU A 146 -0.87 -12.16 -12.86
C LEU A 146 -2.29 -12.38 -12.32
N GLY A 147 -2.47 -12.33 -11.00
CA GLY A 147 -3.78 -12.44 -10.37
C GLY A 147 -4.72 -11.28 -10.74
N ILE A 148 -4.21 -10.06 -10.88
CA ILE A 148 -4.99 -8.89 -11.31
C ILE A 148 -5.47 -9.09 -12.76
N GLU A 149 -4.58 -9.40 -13.69
CA GLU A 149 -4.95 -9.60 -15.10
C GLU A 149 -5.91 -10.79 -15.29
N GLN A 150 -5.72 -11.89 -14.54
CA GLN A 150 -6.63 -13.04 -14.57
C GLN A 150 -8.03 -12.73 -14.00
N ARG A 151 -8.16 -11.82 -13.03
CA ARG A 151 -9.50 -11.40 -12.56
C ARG A 151 -10.16 -10.41 -13.51
N CYS A 152 -9.35 -9.59 -14.18
CA CYS A 152 -9.81 -8.56 -15.09
C CYS A 152 -10.01 -9.04 -16.54
N LEU A 153 -10.09 -10.35 -16.80
CA LEU A 153 -10.09 -10.99 -18.13
C LEU A 153 -11.02 -10.34 -19.19
N ALA A 154 -12.18 -9.82 -18.80
CA ALA A 154 -13.10 -9.15 -19.73
C ALA A 154 -12.61 -7.77 -20.23
N LYS A 155 -11.59 -7.19 -19.58
CA LYS A 155 -11.00 -5.87 -19.84
C LYS A 155 -9.46 -5.91 -19.95
N SER A 156 -8.84 -7.06 -19.70
CA SER A 156 -7.38 -7.22 -19.71
C SER A 156 -6.84 -7.17 -21.13
N ASP A 157 -5.64 -6.59 -21.30
CA ASP A 157 -4.89 -6.73 -22.54
C ASP A 157 -4.28 -8.14 -22.57
N GLU A 158 -4.78 -9.02 -23.46
CA GLU A 158 -4.29 -10.40 -23.62
C GLU A 158 -2.76 -10.47 -23.78
N ARG A 159 -2.15 -9.40 -24.29
CA ARG A 159 -0.70 -9.26 -24.40
C ARG A 159 -0.01 -9.19 -23.03
N GLN A 160 -0.58 -8.46 -22.07
CA GLN A 160 -0.02 -8.32 -20.71
C GLN A 160 -0.09 -9.66 -19.97
N LEU A 161 -1.23 -10.36 -20.05
CA LEU A 161 -1.39 -11.67 -19.43
C LEU A 161 -0.45 -12.73 -20.05
N THR A 162 -0.26 -12.68 -21.37
CA THR A 162 0.71 -13.51 -22.08
C THR A 162 2.13 -13.27 -21.56
N GLN A 163 2.51 -11.99 -21.40
CA GLN A 163 3.84 -11.60 -20.92
C GLN A 163 4.07 -12.04 -19.47
N TYR A 164 3.13 -11.78 -18.55
CA TYR A 164 3.28 -12.17 -17.15
C TYR A 164 3.32 -13.69 -16.98
N SER A 165 2.52 -14.44 -17.74
CA SER A 165 2.59 -15.90 -17.76
C SER A 165 3.95 -16.40 -18.24
N HIS A 166 4.53 -15.75 -19.25
CA HIS A 166 5.88 -16.09 -19.71
C HIS A 166 6.95 -15.85 -18.64
N ILE A 167 6.94 -14.68 -18.00
CA ILE A 167 7.92 -14.33 -16.95
C ILE A 167 7.76 -15.25 -15.73
N MET A 168 6.53 -15.60 -15.35
CA MET A 168 6.26 -16.58 -14.30
C MET A 168 6.91 -17.95 -14.62
N GLY A 169 6.80 -18.41 -15.87
CA GLY A 169 7.47 -19.62 -16.35
C GLY A 169 9.00 -19.53 -16.20
N GLN A 170 9.60 -18.39 -16.52
CA GLN A 170 11.04 -18.16 -16.35
C GLN A 170 11.47 -18.22 -14.88
N ILE A 171 10.71 -17.57 -14.00
CA ILE A 171 11.00 -17.56 -12.55
C ILE A 171 10.91 -18.98 -11.98
N ARG A 172 9.85 -19.72 -12.31
CA ARG A 172 9.66 -21.11 -11.84
C ARG A 172 10.76 -22.04 -12.35
N ALA A 173 11.22 -21.85 -13.59
CA ALA A 173 12.35 -22.61 -14.12
C ALA A 173 13.65 -22.33 -13.35
N LYS A 174 13.91 -21.08 -12.95
CA LYS A 174 15.07 -20.72 -12.11
C LYS A 174 15.00 -21.30 -10.70
N LEU A 175 13.79 -21.50 -10.17
CA LEU A 175 13.54 -22.19 -8.89
C LEU A 175 13.57 -23.72 -9.00
N CYS A 176 13.91 -24.29 -10.16
CA CYS A 176 13.89 -25.73 -10.45
C CYS A 176 12.49 -26.38 -10.39
N ASN A 177 11.42 -25.58 -10.44
CA ASN A 177 10.03 -26.05 -10.51
C ASN A 177 9.60 -26.24 -11.98
N ASN A 178 10.24 -27.20 -12.65
CA ASN A 178 10.10 -27.38 -14.10
C ASN A 178 8.69 -27.76 -14.56
N SER A 179 7.93 -28.48 -13.73
CA SER A 179 6.53 -28.83 -14.02
C SER A 179 5.63 -27.59 -14.08
N GLU A 180 5.72 -26.72 -13.07
CA GLU A 180 4.96 -25.47 -13.04
C GLU A 180 5.43 -24.49 -14.12
N ALA A 181 6.75 -24.44 -14.38
CA ALA A 181 7.29 -23.61 -15.45
C ALA A 181 6.70 -23.97 -16.81
N LEU A 182 6.60 -25.26 -17.12
CA LEU A 182 5.99 -25.75 -18.36
C LEU A 182 4.52 -25.32 -18.46
N THR A 183 3.75 -25.46 -17.39
CA THR A 183 2.34 -25.04 -17.36
C THR A 183 2.18 -23.54 -17.68
N TYR A 184 3.03 -22.68 -17.13
CA TYR A 184 2.98 -21.25 -17.41
C TYR A 184 3.43 -20.87 -18.83
N TYR A 185 4.40 -21.60 -19.40
CA TYR A 185 4.78 -21.41 -20.80
C TYR A 185 3.66 -21.83 -21.76
N GLU A 186 3.02 -22.97 -21.51
CA GLU A 186 1.87 -23.44 -22.30
C GLU A 186 0.71 -22.45 -22.23
N LEU A 187 0.44 -21.89 -21.03
CA LEU A 187 -0.58 -20.86 -20.83
C LEU A 187 -0.26 -19.60 -21.65
N SER A 188 0.99 -19.12 -21.60
CA SER A 188 1.43 -17.95 -22.36
C SER A 188 1.25 -18.15 -23.87
N ILE A 189 1.63 -19.31 -24.40
CA ILE A 189 1.45 -19.65 -25.81
C ILE A 189 -0.03 -19.67 -26.18
N LYS A 190 -0.85 -20.34 -25.37
CA LYS A 190 -2.29 -20.49 -25.64
C LYS A 190 -3.01 -19.15 -25.73
N ILE A 191 -2.65 -18.20 -24.87
CA ILE A 191 -3.22 -16.85 -24.88
C ILE A 191 -2.71 -16.07 -26.11
N GLY A 192 -1.41 -16.13 -26.40
CA GLY A 192 -0.79 -15.38 -27.50
C GLY A 192 -1.09 -15.88 -28.92
N THR A 193 -1.84 -16.97 -29.07
CA THR A 193 -2.24 -17.54 -30.38
C THR A 193 -3.66 -17.19 -30.84
N HIS A 194 -4.41 -16.42 -30.04
CA HIS A 194 -5.71 -15.85 -30.41
C HIS A 194 -5.56 -14.43 -30.98
#